data_AF-A0A813G1K7-F1
#
_entry.id   AF-A0A813G1K7-F1
#
_cell.length_a   1.000
_cell.length_b   1.000
_cell.length_c   1.000
_cell.angle_alpha   90.00
_cell.angle_beta   90.00
_cell.angle_gamma   90.00
#
_symmetry.space_group_name_H-M   'P 1'
#
loop_
_entity.id
_entity.type
_entity.pdbx_description
1 polymer ?
#
loop_
_entity_poly.entity_id
_entity_poly.type
_entity_poly.pdbx_seq_one_letter_code
_entity_poly.pdbx_strand_id
1 'polypeptide(L)'
;MLHYKPDVHRTSDVVRQAIIPLSRPSGVAYAVTMMEGACSLPDAIVTHNWGNLFRDLVAGICADALGLSEYALVSDLLDTDVVALESMLANSGKIQKTYWVCAFCIAQHSCICQTISAGDVDPVHGTEHPTCDCGRPKSFNNTPEVDASGLVFRLTFVLFVFLFVVLCFSIKKNRCFSLL
;
A
#
# COMPACT_ATOMS: atom_id res chain seq x y z
N MET A 1 7.35 3.09 8.41
CA MET A 1 7.80 4.47 8.20
C MET A 1 7.56 5.32 9.45
N LEU A 2 8.53 6.14 9.87
CA LEU A 2 8.42 7.00 11.07
C LEU A 2 8.21 8.49 10.71
N HIS A 3 8.63 8.90 9.51
CA HIS A 3 8.71 10.31 9.09
C HIS A 3 8.04 10.54 7.73
N TYR A 4 6.86 9.94 7.53
CA TYR A 4 6.12 10.13 6.28
C TYR A 4 5.84 11.61 6.01
N LYS A 5 6.05 12.00 4.76
CA LYS A 5 5.86 13.34 4.21
C LYS A 5 5.18 13.21 2.85
N PRO A 6 3.92 13.65 2.72
CA PRO A 6 3.08 13.34 1.56
C PRO A 6 3.49 14.10 0.29
N ASP A 7 4.19 15.22 0.43
CA ASP A 7 4.69 16.08 -0.63
C ASP A 7 5.97 15.58 -1.30
N VAL A 8 6.68 14.65 -0.67
CA VAL A 8 7.97 14.12 -1.18
C VAL A 8 8.02 12.61 -1.34
N HIS A 9 7.30 11.85 -0.52
CA HIS A 9 7.39 10.40 -0.57
C HIS A 9 6.58 9.80 -1.70
N ARG A 10 7.28 9.03 -2.52
CA ARG A 10 6.74 8.28 -3.63
C ARG A 10 6.21 6.93 -3.16
N THR A 11 5.54 6.24 -4.08
CA THR A 11 5.06 4.88 -3.81
C THR A 11 6.22 3.92 -3.51
N SER A 12 7.37 4.07 -4.17
CA SER A 12 8.58 3.28 -3.87
C SER A 12 9.01 3.43 -2.41
N ASP A 13 9.08 4.67 -1.92
CA ASP A 13 9.47 4.96 -0.53
C ASP A 13 8.57 4.25 0.48
N VAL A 14 7.25 4.37 0.30
CA VAL A 14 6.26 3.76 1.20
C VAL A 14 6.36 2.25 1.17
N VAL A 15 6.57 1.67 -0.01
CA VAL A 15 6.71 0.21 -0.14
C VAL A 15 7.96 -0.29 0.58
N ARG A 16 9.09 0.42 0.43
CA ARG A 16 10.37 0.07 1.05
C ARG A 16 10.40 0.30 2.55
N GLN A 17 9.81 1.40 3.02
CA GLN A 17 9.91 1.82 4.42
C GLN A 17 8.71 1.40 5.28
N ALA A 18 7.62 0.91 4.70
CA ALA A 18 6.44 0.45 5.43
C ALA A 18 5.98 -0.94 4.99
N ILE A 19 5.61 -1.13 3.72
CA ILE A 19 4.95 -2.36 3.27
C ILE A 19 5.85 -3.58 3.45
N ILE A 20 7.09 -3.55 2.92
CA ILE A 20 8.04 -4.65 3.03
C ILE A 20 8.37 -4.96 4.50
N PRO A 21 8.75 -3.99 5.35
CA PRO A 21 9.00 -4.24 6.76
C PRO A 21 7.79 -4.82 7.52
N LEU A 22 6.59 -4.29 7.31
CA LEU A 22 5.39 -4.70 8.05
C LEU A 22 4.86 -6.08 7.61
N SER A 23 5.10 -6.46 6.35
CA SER A 23 4.77 -7.80 5.83
C SER A 23 5.90 -8.82 6.02
N ARG A 24 7.07 -8.43 6.53
CA ARG A 24 8.22 -9.34 6.68
C ARG A 24 7.93 -10.57 7.55
N PRO A 25 7.22 -10.47 8.69
CA PRO A 25 6.98 -11.64 9.56
C PRO A 25 6.22 -12.77 8.86
N SER A 26 5.21 -12.43 8.06
CA SER A 26 4.40 -13.39 7.31
C SER A 26 5.04 -13.73 5.94
N GLY A 27 5.69 -12.74 5.33
CA GLY A 27 6.27 -12.80 3.99
C GLY A 27 5.24 -12.99 2.87
N VAL A 28 3.96 -12.70 3.15
CA VAL A 28 2.88 -12.67 2.17
C VAL A 28 2.64 -11.22 1.70
N ALA A 29 1.65 -11.01 0.82
CA ALA A 29 1.20 -9.67 0.48
C ALA A 29 0.75 -8.90 1.73
N TYR A 30 1.11 -7.62 1.83
CA TYR A 30 0.77 -6.82 3.01
C TYR A 30 -0.74 -6.73 3.24
N ALA A 31 -1.52 -6.68 2.16
CA ALA A 31 -2.98 -6.74 2.21
C ALA A 31 -3.52 -7.95 3.01
N VAL A 32 -2.88 -9.13 2.91
CA VAL A 32 -3.23 -10.32 3.72
C VAL A 32 -3.06 -10.03 5.21
N THR A 33 -1.95 -9.37 5.59
CA THR A 33 -1.67 -8.98 6.97
C THR A 33 -2.68 -7.94 7.47
N MET A 34 -3.02 -6.96 6.63
CA MET A 34 -4.01 -5.92 6.96
C MET A 34 -5.42 -6.47 7.16
N MET A 35 -5.72 -7.60 6.53
CA MET A 35 -7.04 -8.19 6.50
C MET A 35 -7.17 -9.45 7.34
N GLU A 36 -6.13 -9.78 8.13
CA GLU A 36 -6.12 -10.97 8.98
C GLU A 36 -6.48 -12.25 8.19
N GLY A 37 -6.11 -12.29 6.89
CA GLY A 37 -6.42 -13.39 5.98
C GLY A 37 -7.83 -13.43 5.38
N ALA A 38 -8.70 -12.46 5.67
CA ALA A 38 -10.06 -12.40 5.11
C ALA A 38 -10.06 -12.29 3.57
N CYS A 39 -10.99 -12.99 2.89
CA CYS A 39 -11.12 -13.02 1.43
C CYS A 39 -12.42 -12.33 0.93
N SER A 40 -12.34 -11.61 -0.19
CA SER A 40 -13.34 -10.77 -0.88
C SER A 40 -12.89 -10.55 -2.33
N LEU A 41 -13.74 -9.94 -3.15
CA LEU A 41 -13.40 -9.60 -4.53
C LEU A 41 -13.23 -8.09 -4.65
N PRO A 42 -12.33 -7.59 -5.53
CA PRO A 42 -12.26 -6.16 -5.80
C PRO A 42 -13.44 -5.73 -6.65
N ASP A 43 -13.96 -4.54 -6.37
CA ASP A 43 -14.76 -3.79 -7.33
C ASP A 43 -13.86 -3.11 -8.37
N ALA A 44 -12.61 -2.79 -7.98
CA ALA A 44 -11.61 -2.20 -8.87
C ALA A 44 -10.18 -2.68 -8.55
N ILE A 45 -9.37 -2.84 -9.59
CA ILE A 45 -7.93 -3.10 -9.49
C ILE A 45 -7.19 -1.79 -9.78
N VAL A 46 -6.24 -1.45 -8.92
CA VAL A 46 -5.46 -0.21 -9.00
C VAL A 46 -4.00 -0.56 -9.23
N THR A 47 -3.49 -0.14 -10.38
CA THR A 47 -2.06 -0.17 -10.69
C THR A 47 -1.39 1.11 -10.15
N HIS A 48 -0.16 1.00 -9.68
CA HIS A 48 0.61 2.16 -9.22
C HIS A 48 1.79 2.41 -10.15
N ASN A 49 2.29 3.65 -10.13
CA ASN A 49 3.60 3.99 -10.64
C ASN A 49 4.51 4.28 -9.45
N TRP A 50 5.67 3.63 -9.40
CA TRP A 50 6.66 3.82 -8.33
C TRP A 50 7.07 5.27 -8.14
N GLY A 51 7.15 6.05 -9.23
CA GLY A 51 7.58 7.45 -9.23
C GLY A 51 6.53 8.46 -8.75
N ASN A 52 5.26 8.07 -8.65
CA ASN A 52 4.20 8.97 -8.20
C ASN A 52 4.23 9.14 -6.68
N LEU A 53 3.84 10.33 -6.20
CA LEU A 53 3.59 10.56 -4.78
C LEU A 53 2.56 9.55 -4.27
N PHE A 54 2.87 8.96 -3.11
CA PHE A 54 1.96 7.99 -2.52
C PHE A 54 0.62 8.62 -2.11
N ARG A 55 0.64 9.89 -1.66
CA ARG A 55 -0.57 10.68 -1.40
C ARG A 55 -1.50 10.71 -2.61
N ASP A 56 -0.97 10.98 -3.82
CA ASP A 56 -1.79 11.13 -5.01
C ASP A 56 -2.40 9.79 -5.47
N LEU A 57 -1.70 8.66 -5.24
CA LEU A 57 -2.28 7.32 -5.42
C LEU A 57 -3.50 7.12 -4.51
N VAL A 58 -3.38 7.46 -3.22
CA VAL A 58 -4.50 7.34 -2.25
C VAL A 58 -5.61 8.33 -2.61
N ALA A 59 -5.26 9.56 -2.99
CA ALA A 59 -6.22 10.58 -3.39
C ALA A 59 -7.06 10.14 -4.58
N GLY A 60 -6.46 9.54 -5.61
CA GLY A 60 -7.16 9.00 -6.77
C GLY A 60 -8.17 7.90 -6.41
N ILE A 61 -7.80 7.01 -5.49
CA ILE A 61 -8.68 5.95 -4.99
C ILE A 61 -9.88 6.55 -4.24
N CYS A 62 -9.63 7.48 -3.32
CA CYS A 62 -10.68 8.15 -2.55
C CYS A 62 -11.58 9.02 -3.43
N ALA A 63 -11.03 9.67 -4.47
CA ALA A 63 -11.81 10.41 -5.46
C ALA A 63 -12.77 9.48 -6.24
N ASP A 64 -12.30 8.32 -6.70
CA ASP A 64 -13.16 7.33 -7.36
C ASP A 64 -14.25 6.79 -6.41
N ALA A 65 -13.92 6.57 -5.15
CA ALA A 65 -14.88 6.13 -4.14
C ALA A 65 -15.99 7.16 -3.92
N LEU A 66 -15.63 8.45 -3.90
CA LEU A 66 -16.57 9.57 -3.81
C LEU A 66 -17.33 9.83 -5.12
N GLY A 67 -16.83 9.31 -6.26
CA GLY A 67 -17.39 9.56 -7.59
C GLY A 67 -16.99 10.94 -8.15
N LEU A 68 -15.82 11.45 -7.75
CA LEU A 68 -15.24 12.68 -8.26
C LEU A 68 -14.44 12.39 -9.53
N SER A 69 -14.44 13.34 -10.47
CA SER A 69 -13.64 13.25 -11.70
C SER A 69 -12.17 13.62 -11.51
N GLU A 70 -11.84 14.28 -10.40
CA GLU A 70 -10.51 14.77 -10.07
C GLU A 70 -10.18 14.50 -8.59
N TYR A 71 -8.89 14.41 -8.28
CA TYR A 71 -8.42 14.07 -6.93
C TYR A 71 -7.75 15.25 -6.18
N ALA A 72 -7.72 16.45 -6.76
CA ALA A 72 -7.03 17.60 -6.16
C ALA A 72 -7.57 17.97 -4.76
N LEU A 73 -8.90 18.04 -4.63
CA LEU A 73 -9.57 18.26 -3.33
C LEU A 73 -9.20 17.17 -2.32
N VAL A 74 -9.21 15.91 -2.74
CA VAL A 74 -8.91 14.78 -1.87
C VAL A 74 -7.45 14.79 -1.43
N SER A 75 -6.55 15.19 -2.34
CA SER A 75 -5.12 15.35 -2.07
C SER A 75 -4.88 16.43 -1.02
N ASP A 76 -5.54 17.58 -1.15
CA ASP A 76 -5.49 18.67 -0.16
C ASP A 76 -6.03 18.23 1.21
N LEU A 77 -7.16 17.51 1.24
CA LEU A 77 -7.72 16.99 2.49
C LEU A 77 -6.83 15.93 3.16
N LEU A 78 -6.13 15.09 2.38
CA LEU A 78 -5.15 14.15 2.95
C LEU A 78 -4.01 14.86 3.69
N ASP A 79 -3.67 16.08 3.26
CA ASP A 79 -2.59 16.87 3.86
C ASP A 79 -3.08 17.76 5.01
N THR A 80 -4.32 18.24 4.95
CA THR A 80 -4.84 19.29 5.84
C THR A 80 -5.92 18.82 6.82
N ASP A 81 -6.85 17.97 6.38
CA ASP A 81 -8.02 17.56 7.17
C ASP A 81 -8.53 16.17 6.77
N VAL A 82 -7.79 15.16 7.24
CA VAL A 82 -8.13 13.75 7.04
C VAL A 82 -9.49 13.39 7.65
N VAL A 83 -9.89 14.05 8.75
CA VAL A 83 -11.16 13.77 9.44
C VAL A 83 -12.35 14.21 8.59
N ALA A 84 -12.23 15.35 7.90
CA ALA A 84 -13.22 15.77 6.92
C ALA A 84 -13.33 14.77 5.76
N LEU A 85 -12.20 14.27 5.24
CA LEU A 85 -12.22 13.24 4.18
C LEU A 85 -12.87 11.93 4.64
N GLU A 86 -12.56 11.45 5.83
CA GLU A 86 -13.20 10.27 6.44
C GLU A 86 -14.71 10.47 6.55
N SER A 87 -15.15 11.64 7.01
CA SER A 87 -16.57 12.00 7.12
C SER A 87 -17.25 12.03 5.74
N MET A 88 -16.59 12.56 4.72
CA MET A 88 -17.10 12.54 3.34
C MET A 88 -17.27 11.11 2.82
N LEU A 89 -16.26 10.26 3.04
CA LEU A 89 -16.30 8.86 2.64
C LEU A 89 -17.40 8.09 3.35
N ALA A 90 -17.55 8.27 4.67
CA ALA A 90 -18.61 7.65 5.46
C ALA A 90 -20.01 8.07 4.99
N ASN A 91 -20.21 9.36 4.70
CA ASN A 91 -21.50 9.90 4.26
C ASN A 91 -21.81 9.65 2.78
N SER A 92 -20.83 9.20 1.99
CA SER A 92 -21.01 8.97 0.54
C SER A 92 -21.96 7.81 0.20
N GLY A 93 -22.24 6.92 1.17
CA GLY A 93 -22.94 5.66 0.94
C GLY A 93 -22.14 4.64 0.10
N LYS A 94 -20.89 4.96 -0.28
CA LYS A 94 -20.03 4.16 -1.18
C LYS A 94 -18.80 3.57 -0.50
N ILE A 95 -18.72 3.64 0.83
CA ILE A 95 -17.59 3.11 1.62
C ILE A 95 -17.40 1.59 1.49
N GLN A 96 -18.36 0.89 0.87
CA GLN A 96 -18.33 -0.56 0.64
C GLN A 96 -17.52 -0.97 -0.60
N LYS A 97 -17.03 -0.03 -1.42
CA LYS A 97 -16.18 -0.37 -2.57
C LYS A 97 -14.85 -0.98 -2.12
N THR A 98 -14.48 -2.08 -2.74
CA THR A 98 -13.21 -2.79 -2.51
C THR A 98 -12.20 -2.47 -3.60
N TYR A 99 -11.05 -1.93 -3.22
CA TYR A 99 -9.94 -1.68 -4.14
C TYR A 99 -8.78 -2.64 -3.87
N TRP A 100 -8.26 -3.25 -4.94
CA TRP A 100 -7.02 -4.02 -4.90
C TRP A 100 -5.90 -3.19 -5.49
N VAL A 101 -5.06 -2.63 -4.62
CA VAL A 101 -3.90 -1.85 -5.04
C VAL A 101 -2.69 -2.75 -5.11
N CYS A 102 -2.07 -2.88 -6.28
CA CYS A 102 -0.97 -3.82 -6.49
C CYS A 102 0.23 -3.60 -5.55
N ALA A 103 0.48 -2.38 -5.07
CA ALA A 103 1.52 -2.11 -4.05
C ALA A 103 1.29 -2.89 -2.74
N PHE A 104 0.02 -3.12 -2.36
CA PHE A 104 -0.39 -3.84 -1.15
C PHE A 104 -0.70 -5.31 -1.41
N CYS A 105 -1.30 -5.62 -2.56
CA CYS A 105 -1.83 -6.95 -2.88
C CYS A 105 -0.78 -7.90 -3.49
N ILE A 106 0.38 -7.40 -3.91
CA ILE A 106 1.50 -8.23 -4.36
C ILE A 106 2.38 -8.61 -3.16
N ALA A 107 2.81 -9.87 -3.11
CA ALA A 107 3.80 -10.34 -2.16
C ALA A 107 5.18 -9.76 -2.50
N GLN A 108 5.49 -8.56 -1.98
CA GLN A 108 6.74 -7.85 -2.25
C GLN A 108 7.98 -8.69 -1.91
N HIS A 109 7.86 -9.62 -0.94
CA HIS A 109 8.90 -10.57 -0.55
C HIS A 109 9.22 -11.62 -1.61
N SER A 110 8.34 -11.85 -2.58
CA SER A 110 8.55 -12.74 -3.72
C SER A 110 9.06 -12.01 -4.96
N CYS A 111 9.31 -10.69 -4.89
CA CYS A 111 9.73 -9.89 -6.04
C CYS A 111 10.92 -9.00 -5.68
N ILE A 112 10.66 -7.85 -5.05
CA ILE A 112 11.61 -6.74 -5.02
C ILE A 112 12.30 -6.55 -3.67
N CYS A 113 11.91 -7.25 -2.59
CA CYS A 113 12.32 -6.89 -1.23
C CYS A 113 13.84 -6.89 -0.94
N GLN A 114 14.66 -7.56 -1.76
CA GLN A 114 16.11 -7.69 -1.59
C GLN A 114 16.93 -6.71 -2.44
N THR A 115 16.32 -6.10 -3.45
CA THR A 115 17.02 -5.24 -4.40
C THR A 115 16.47 -3.83 -4.31
N ILE A 116 17.35 -2.84 -4.43
CA ILE A 116 17.01 -1.43 -4.49
C ILE A 116 17.54 -0.92 -5.83
N SER A 117 16.75 -0.08 -6.51
CA SER A 117 17.22 0.51 -7.76
C SER A 117 18.38 1.45 -7.48
N ALA A 118 19.37 1.50 -8.37
CA ALA A 118 20.51 2.38 -8.20
C ALA A 118 20.07 3.84 -8.02
N GLY A 119 20.49 4.47 -6.92
CA GLY A 119 20.13 5.85 -6.57
C GLY A 119 18.76 6.03 -5.92
N ASP A 120 18.03 4.96 -5.62
CA ASP A 120 16.76 5.03 -4.88
C ASP A 120 17.05 5.18 -3.37
N VAL A 121 16.81 6.39 -2.86
CA VAL A 121 17.10 6.80 -1.48
C VAL A 121 15.88 7.48 -0.88
N ASP A 122 15.80 7.45 0.45
CA ASP A 122 14.83 8.21 1.22
C ASP A 122 14.92 9.72 0.87
N PRO A 123 13.86 10.35 0.34
CA PRO A 123 13.91 11.73 -0.12
C PRO A 123 14.07 12.74 1.02
N VAL A 124 13.82 12.33 2.27
CA VAL A 124 13.95 13.21 3.45
C VAL A 124 15.35 13.14 4.04
N HIS A 125 15.93 11.94 4.11
CA HIS A 125 17.21 11.73 4.80
C HIS A 125 18.39 11.47 3.85
N GLY A 126 18.13 11.21 2.57
CA GLY A 126 19.14 10.82 1.58
C GLY A 126 19.76 9.44 1.83
N THR A 127 19.22 8.66 2.77
CA THR A 127 19.73 7.33 3.12
C THR A 127 19.16 6.28 2.20
N GLU A 128 19.97 5.28 1.84
CA GLU A 128 19.48 4.11 1.12
C GLU A 128 18.33 3.43 1.87
N HIS A 129 17.35 2.92 1.13
CA HIS A 129 16.28 2.15 1.72
C HIS A 129 16.80 0.85 2.38
N PRO A 130 16.12 0.31 3.39
CA PRO A 130 16.50 -0.97 3.94
C PRO A 130 16.21 -2.10 2.93
N THR A 131 17.16 -3.03 2.79
CA THR A 131 16.92 -4.30 2.10
C THR A 131 16.40 -5.35 3.08
N CYS A 132 15.60 -6.29 2.57
CA CYS A 132 15.08 -7.40 3.35
C CYS A 132 15.99 -8.63 3.21
N ASP A 133 16.30 -9.27 4.34
CA ASP A 133 17.16 -10.46 4.43
C ASP A 133 16.39 -11.79 4.40
N CYS A 134 15.11 -11.79 3.99
CA CYS A 134 14.22 -12.94 4.16
C CYS A 134 14.60 -14.23 3.40
N GLY A 135 15.61 -14.19 2.54
CA GLY A 135 16.09 -15.34 1.75
C GLY A 135 15.09 -15.95 0.76
N ARG A 136 13.86 -15.42 0.64
CA ARG A 136 12.81 -16.03 -0.18
C ARG A 136 13.14 -15.95 -1.68
N PRO A 137 12.83 -16.98 -2.48
CA PRO A 137 12.99 -16.94 -3.93
C PRO A 137 12.28 -15.74 -4.55
N LYS A 138 12.91 -15.12 -5.55
CA LYS A 138 12.35 -13.99 -6.29
C LYS A 138 11.85 -14.44 -7.65
N SER A 139 10.62 -14.06 -7.95
CA SER A 139 9.99 -14.24 -9.25
C SER A 139 9.99 -12.91 -9.98
N PHE A 140 10.51 -12.93 -11.21
CA PHE A 140 10.55 -11.79 -12.13
C PHE A 140 9.90 -12.18 -13.46
N ASN A 141 9.92 -11.28 -14.44
CA ASN A 141 9.29 -11.50 -15.76
C ASN A 141 9.82 -12.72 -16.52
N ASN A 142 10.97 -13.26 -16.13
CA ASN A 142 11.57 -14.45 -16.74
C ASN A 142 11.33 -15.72 -15.94
N THR A 143 10.59 -15.65 -14.82
CA THR A 143 10.25 -16.81 -14.02
C THR A 143 9.06 -17.52 -14.65
N PRO A 144 9.17 -18.83 -14.95
CA PRO A 144 8.05 -19.59 -15.51
C PRO A 144 6.81 -19.48 -14.63
N GLU A 145 5.66 -19.15 -15.22
CA GLU A 145 4.38 -19.02 -14.51
C GLU A 145 3.84 -20.36 -13.99
N VAL A 146 4.36 -21.45 -14.55
CA VAL A 146 4.02 -22.83 -14.25
C VAL A 146 5.23 -23.57 -13.72
N ASP A 147 5.06 -24.31 -12.62
CA ASP A 147 6.06 -25.28 -12.19
C ASP A 147 6.09 -26.49 -13.15
N ALA A 148 7.02 -27.43 -12.93
CA ALA A 148 7.19 -28.62 -13.77
C ALA A 148 5.94 -29.54 -13.81
N SER A 149 4.95 -29.32 -12.94
CA SER A 149 3.67 -30.03 -12.93
C SER A 149 2.57 -29.35 -13.76
N GLY A 150 2.87 -28.18 -14.37
CA GLY A 150 1.90 -27.40 -15.13
C GLY A 150 0.94 -26.60 -14.24
N LEU A 151 1.20 -26.52 -12.93
CA LEU A 151 0.40 -25.74 -12.02
C LEU A 151 0.84 -24.28 -12.08
N VAL A 152 -0.06 -23.39 -12.48
CA VAL A 152 0.17 -21.94 -12.45
C VAL A 152 0.34 -21.53 -10.98
N PHE A 153 1.37 -20.74 -10.66
CA PHE A 153 1.48 -20.09 -9.36
C PHE A 153 0.21 -19.25 -9.12
N ARG A 154 -0.78 -19.83 -8.43
CA ARG A 154 -1.93 -19.08 -7.92
C ARG A 154 -1.40 -18.10 -6.88
N LEU A 155 -1.09 -16.87 -7.30
CA LEU A 155 -1.09 -15.74 -6.39
C LEU A 155 -2.46 -15.73 -5.73
N THR A 156 -2.51 -16.18 -4.48
CA THR A 156 -3.74 -16.14 -3.70
C THR A 156 -3.90 -14.66 -3.33
N PHE A 157 -4.73 -13.95 -4.09
CA PHE A 157 -4.97 -12.52 -3.93
C PHE A 157 -5.87 -12.27 -2.72
N VAL A 158 -5.44 -11.41 -1.80
CA VAL A 158 -6.16 -11.14 -0.55
C VAL A 158 -6.03 -9.65 -0.17
N LEU A 159 -7.04 -8.86 -0.57
CA LEU A 159 -8.00 -8.08 0.25
C LEU A 159 -7.83 -6.69 0.87
N PHE A 160 -8.94 -5.95 0.76
CA PHE A 160 -9.40 -4.70 1.41
C PHE A 160 -8.32 -3.72 1.90
N VAL A 161 -8.19 -2.63 1.17
CA VAL A 161 -7.41 -1.46 1.58
C VAL A 161 -8.36 -0.28 1.61
N PHE A 162 -8.97 0.01 2.76
CA PHE A 162 -9.59 1.33 2.93
C PHE A 162 -9.50 1.85 4.36
N LEU A 163 -9.78 1.04 5.38
CA LEU A 163 -9.76 1.55 6.75
C LEU A 163 -8.35 1.84 7.28
N PHE A 164 -7.35 1.09 6.83
CA PHE A 164 -6.04 1.12 7.46
C PHE A 164 -4.95 1.97 6.78
N VAL A 165 -5.07 2.37 5.51
CA VAL A 165 -4.06 3.30 4.94
C VAL A 165 -4.15 4.64 5.67
N VAL A 166 -5.36 5.06 6.04
CA VAL A 166 -5.55 6.26 6.86
C VAL A 166 -5.17 6.01 8.33
N LEU A 167 -5.61 4.89 8.93
CA LEU A 167 -5.27 4.57 10.32
C LEU A 167 -3.78 4.31 10.54
N CYS A 168 -3.04 3.62 9.66
CA CYS A 168 -1.61 3.35 9.87
C CYS A 168 -0.74 4.62 9.85
N PHE A 169 -1.13 5.66 9.11
CA PHE A 169 -0.43 6.95 9.13
C PHE A 169 -0.91 7.86 10.28
N SER A 170 -2.19 7.79 10.68
CA SER A 170 -2.74 8.55 11.82
C SER A 170 -2.33 7.97 13.19
N ILE A 171 -2.26 6.64 13.34
CA ILE A 171 -1.92 5.94 14.59
C ILE A 171 -0.48 6.24 15.06
N LYS A 172 0.44 6.64 14.17
CA LYS A 172 1.79 7.05 14.60
C LYS A 172 1.89 8.50 15.08
N LYS A 173 0.89 9.36 14.83
CA LYS A 173 0.83 10.70 15.45
C LYS A 173 0.16 10.68 16.82
N ASN A 174 -0.72 9.71 17.11
CA ASN A 174 -1.47 9.65 18.36
C ASN A 174 -1.27 8.33 19.11
N ARG A 175 -0.15 8.16 19.80
CA ARG A 175 -0.12 7.32 21.02
C ARG A 175 -0.89 8.04 22.13
N CYS A 176 -2.22 8.02 22.06
CA CYS A 176 -3.12 8.35 23.16
C CYS A 176 -4.54 7.88 22.81
N PHE A 177 -4.79 6.58 22.90
CA PHE A 177 -6.10 6.13 23.37
C PHE A 177 -5.85 5.01 24.38
N SER A 178 -6.02 5.39 25.63
CA SER A 178 -6.01 4.53 26.80
C SER A 178 -7.06 3.44 26.62
N LEU A 179 -6.64 2.19 26.83
CA LEU A 179 -7.55 1.08 27.11
C LEU A 179 -8.28 1.39 28.43
N LEU A 180 -9.53 1.84 28.32
CA LEU A 180 -10.63 1.62 29.25
C LEU A 180 -11.93 1.53 28.43
#